data_AF-A0AAD0JF13-F1
#
_entry.id   AF-A0AAD0JF13-F1
#
_cell.length_a   1.000
_cell.length_b   1.000
_cell.length_c   1.000
_cell.angle_alpha   90.00
_cell.angle_beta   90.00
_cell.angle_gamma   90.00
#
_symmetry.space_group_name_H-M   'P 1'
#
loop_
_entity.id
_entity.type
_entity.pdbx_description
1 polymer ?
#
loop_
_entity_poly.entity_id
_entity_poly.type
_entity_poly.pdbx_seq_one_letter_code
_entity_poly.pdbx_strand_id
1 'polypeptide(L)'
;MSQPLPTPQLPASADATALADYGAPLLRALQAGEPILAVGDAHGLVQALARIALAVQGADPARLRRQESWWGRLLGRDVTRQAQAQALQSQLGVLVLQAREQAQRLQGHLQQRQAAIAHAQTAAQALQHWADAAQPLLATLPAHAQAGLAARVDHLQRLSALRALDAGQWQLLNEQDQALLQRFAHIHDTLLPAWRQAALAGQAQARAAQAAQAADLQAQIDHEVAAAQARLR
;
A
#
# COMPACT_ATOMS: atom_id res chain seq x y z
N MET A 1 -9.25 7.02 26.17
CA MET A 1 -10.58 6.39 26.27
C MET A 1 -11.58 7.36 25.65
N SER A 2 -12.16 7.00 24.51
CA SER A 2 -13.16 7.86 23.85
C SER A 2 -14.42 7.91 24.70
N GLN A 3 -14.98 9.10 24.93
CA GLN A 3 -16.24 9.20 25.66
C GLN A 3 -17.36 8.47 24.90
N PRO A 4 -18.28 7.79 25.61
CA PRO A 4 -19.41 7.12 24.97
C PRO A 4 -20.28 8.15 24.23
N LEU A 5 -20.75 7.79 23.03
CA LEU A 5 -21.66 8.65 22.27
C LEU A 5 -23.00 8.77 23.00
N PRO A 6 -23.64 9.95 22.98
CA PRO A 6 -24.92 10.15 23.63
C PRO A 6 -26.01 9.32 22.94
N THR A 7 -26.88 8.72 23.76
CA THR A 7 -28.08 8.00 23.29
C THR A 7 -29.16 9.00 22.85
N PRO A 8 -30.08 8.61 21.95
CA PRO A 8 -31.19 9.46 21.54
C PRO A 8 -31.96 10.01 22.73
N GLN A 9 -32.10 11.33 22.79
CA GLN A 9 -32.92 12.02 23.78
C GLN A 9 -34.07 12.67 23.04
N LEU A 10 -35.29 12.28 23.40
CA LEU A 10 -36.48 12.88 22.82
C LEU A 10 -36.63 14.32 23.34
N PRO A 11 -37.05 15.27 22.48
CA PRO A 11 -37.34 16.64 22.90
C PRO A 11 -38.40 16.64 24.00
N ALA A 12 -38.15 17.38 25.09
CA ALA A 12 -39.07 17.46 26.23
C ALA A 12 -40.33 18.29 25.92
N SER A 13 -40.30 19.11 24.87
CA SER A 13 -41.42 19.91 24.39
C SER A 13 -41.55 19.83 22.87
N ALA A 14 -42.76 20.10 22.38
CA ALA A 14 -43.05 20.24 20.94
C ALA A 14 -42.70 21.63 20.39
N ASP A 15 -41.91 22.42 21.13
CA ASP A 15 -41.52 23.76 20.71
C ASP A 15 -40.57 23.68 19.51
N ALA A 16 -40.77 24.58 18.54
CA ALA A 16 -40.00 24.57 17.29
C ALA A 16 -38.48 24.58 17.51
N THR A 17 -37.99 25.33 18.51
CA THR A 17 -36.56 25.37 18.88
C THR A 17 -36.06 24.04 19.43
N ALA A 18 -36.82 23.41 20.33
CA ALA A 18 -36.45 22.12 20.91
C ALA A 18 -36.40 21.00 19.85
N LEU A 19 -37.30 21.04 18.87
CA LEU A 19 -37.32 20.11 17.75
C LEU A 19 -36.17 20.36 16.77
N ALA A 20 -35.81 21.63 16.52
CA ALA A 20 -34.66 21.99 15.68
C ALA A 20 -33.32 21.55 16.30
N ASP A 21 -33.21 21.59 17.63
CA ASP A 21 -32.01 21.20 18.37
C ASP A 21 -31.87 19.68 18.57
N TYR A 22 -32.83 18.87 18.09
CA TYR A 22 -32.76 17.43 18.15
C TYR A 22 -31.44 16.90 17.54
N GLY A 23 -30.73 16.02 18.24
CA GLY A 23 -29.42 15.52 17.80
C GLY A 23 -28.23 16.47 17.99
N ALA A 24 -28.43 17.71 18.47
CA ALA A 24 -27.31 18.62 18.75
C ALA A 24 -26.29 18.07 19.77
N PRO A 25 -26.66 17.33 20.83
CA PRO A 25 -25.68 16.67 21.70
C PRO A 25 -24.81 15.67 20.95
N LEU A 26 -25.41 14.86 20.07
CA LEU A 26 -24.68 13.91 19.23
C LEU A 26 -23.71 14.64 18.29
N LEU A 27 -24.17 15.67 17.58
CA LEU A 27 -23.31 16.39 16.64
C LEU A 27 -22.09 17.02 17.34
N ARG A 28 -22.28 17.59 18.55
CA ARG A 28 -21.16 18.11 19.36
C ARG A 28 -20.19 17.02 19.78
N ALA A 29 -20.69 15.86 20.22
CA ALA A 29 -19.86 14.72 20.60
C ALA A 29 -19.04 14.19 19.40
N LEU A 30 -19.66 14.13 18.21
CA LEU A 30 -18.99 13.71 16.98
C LEU A 30 -17.91 14.72 16.54
N GLN A 31 -18.19 16.02 16.61
CA GLN A 31 -17.21 17.07 16.29
C GLN A 31 -15.99 17.03 17.22
N ALA A 32 -16.20 16.81 18.52
CA ALA A 32 -15.11 16.73 19.49
C ALA A 32 -14.23 15.48 19.34
N GLY A 33 -14.75 14.44 18.68
CA GLY A 33 -14.08 13.15 18.49
C GLY A 33 -13.48 12.92 17.11
N GLU A 34 -13.51 13.92 16.21
CA GLU A 34 -13.03 13.80 14.84
C GLU A 34 -11.54 13.38 14.79
N PRO A 35 -11.22 12.23 14.18
CA PRO A 35 -9.84 11.77 14.06
C PRO A 35 -9.09 12.59 13.01
N ILE A 36 -7.84 12.96 13.31
CA ILE A 36 -6.94 13.56 12.33
C ILE A 36 -6.51 12.49 11.33
N LEU A 37 -6.91 12.66 10.07
CA LEU A 37 -6.54 11.75 9.00
C LEU A 37 -5.11 12.02 8.54
N ALA A 38 -4.25 11.00 8.63
CA ALA A 38 -2.98 10.97 7.92
C ALA A 38 -3.20 10.41 6.51
N VAL A 39 -2.93 11.23 5.49
CA VAL A 39 -2.84 10.74 4.11
C VAL A 39 -1.50 10.03 3.98
N GLY A 40 -1.56 8.70 3.89
CA GLY A 40 -0.36 7.89 3.73
C GLY A 40 0.21 7.98 2.31
N ASP A 41 1.54 7.95 2.22
CA ASP A 41 2.25 7.98 0.95
C ASP A 41 2.60 6.55 0.45
N ALA A 42 1.66 5.94 -0.29
CA ALA A 42 1.92 4.67 -0.98
C ALA A 42 2.93 4.81 -2.13
N HIS A 43 3.14 6.03 -2.63
CA HIS A 43 4.05 6.31 -3.74
C HIS A 43 5.49 5.98 -3.39
N GLY A 44 5.91 6.28 -2.15
CA GLY A 44 7.24 5.95 -1.64
C GLY A 44 7.57 4.45 -1.73
N LEU A 45 6.63 3.57 -1.39
CA LEU A 45 6.82 2.12 -1.47
C LEU A 45 6.86 1.64 -2.93
N VAL A 46 5.99 2.15 -3.79
CA VAL A 46 5.99 1.82 -5.23
C VAL A 46 7.32 2.22 -5.89
N GLN A 47 7.84 3.42 -5.59
CA GLN A 47 9.15 3.84 -6.09
C GLN A 47 10.28 2.94 -5.60
N ALA A 48 10.26 2.54 -4.32
CA ALA A 48 11.27 1.65 -3.76
C ALA A 48 11.24 0.26 -4.43
N LEU A 49 10.04 -0.29 -4.66
CA LEU A 49 9.86 -1.53 -5.41
C LEU A 49 10.35 -1.44 -6.86
N ALA A 50 10.08 -0.33 -7.55
CA ALA A 50 10.58 -0.11 -8.91
C ALA A 50 12.12 -0.07 -8.96
N ARG A 51 12.78 0.53 -7.96
CA ARG A 51 14.24 0.54 -7.84
C ARG A 51 14.81 -0.86 -7.57
N ILE A 52 14.16 -1.66 -6.73
CA ILE A 52 14.54 -3.06 -6.50
C ILE A 52 14.41 -3.86 -7.79
N ALA A 53 13.31 -3.71 -8.54
CA ALA A 53 13.12 -4.40 -9.82
C ALA A 53 14.23 -4.04 -10.84
N LEU A 54 14.60 -2.76 -10.93
CA LEU A 54 15.71 -2.31 -11.78
C LEU A 54 17.07 -2.87 -11.32
N ALA A 55 17.33 -2.94 -10.01
CA ALA A 55 18.55 -3.52 -9.46
C ALA A 55 18.67 -5.03 -9.74
N VAL A 56 17.55 -5.76 -9.62
CA VAL A 56 17.45 -7.20 -9.91
C VAL A 56 17.73 -7.49 -11.39
N GLN A 57 17.27 -6.62 -12.29
CA GLN A 57 17.53 -6.71 -13.73
C GLN A 57 19.02 -6.58 -14.08
N GLY A 58 19.79 -5.79 -13.32
CA GLY A 58 21.22 -5.57 -13.56
C GLY A 58 22.12 -6.80 -13.45
N ALA A 59 21.65 -7.86 -12.77
CA ALA A 59 22.44 -9.08 -12.54
C ALA A 59 22.50 -10.05 -13.72
N ASP A 60 21.63 -9.89 -14.74
CA ASP A 60 21.63 -10.76 -15.92
C ASP A 60 21.36 -9.95 -17.22
N PRO A 61 22.38 -9.21 -17.71
CA PRO A 61 22.28 -8.44 -18.95
C PRO A 61 22.11 -9.30 -20.21
N ALA A 62 22.28 -10.62 -20.13
CA ALA A 62 22.03 -11.54 -21.24
C ALA A 62 20.58 -12.05 -21.28
N ARG A 63 19.85 -12.07 -20.16
CA ARG A 63 18.39 -12.26 -20.12
C ARG A 63 17.61 -11.00 -20.47
N LEU A 64 18.11 -9.82 -20.09
CA LEU A 64 17.53 -8.53 -20.52
C LEU A 64 17.43 -8.47 -22.05
N ARG A 65 18.53 -8.77 -22.75
CA ARG A 65 18.61 -8.86 -24.21
C ARG A 65 17.66 -9.86 -24.88
N ARG A 66 17.15 -10.84 -24.15
CA ARG A 66 16.24 -11.89 -24.67
C ARG A 66 14.76 -11.59 -24.40
N GLN A 67 14.42 -10.85 -23.35
CA GLN A 67 13.04 -10.43 -23.06
C GLN A 67 12.64 -9.10 -23.75
N GLU A 68 13.60 -8.42 -24.38
CA GLU A 68 13.50 -7.13 -25.08
C GLU A 68 12.50 -7.08 -26.27
N SER A 69 12.05 -8.21 -26.83
CA SER A 69 11.17 -8.21 -28.03
C SER A 69 9.76 -7.64 -27.78
N TRP A 70 9.25 -7.71 -26.55
CA TRP A 70 7.90 -7.23 -26.19
C TRP A 70 7.92 -5.86 -25.50
N TRP A 71 8.83 -5.62 -24.54
CA TRP A 71 8.89 -4.35 -23.80
C TRP A 71 9.82 -3.30 -24.41
N GLY A 72 10.77 -3.69 -25.26
CA GLY A 72 11.71 -2.78 -25.93
C GLY A 72 11.04 -1.90 -26.99
N ARG A 73 10.00 -2.44 -27.67
CA ARG A 73 9.19 -1.68 -28.64
C ARG A 73 8.35 -0.57 -28.02
N LEU A 74 8.13 -0.59 -26.70
CA LEU A 74 7.31 0.42 -26.03
C LEU A 74 8.14 1.58 -25.45
N LEU A 75 9.46 1.44 -25.24
CA LEU A 75 10.23 2.42 -24.44
C LEU A 75 11.61 2.84 -24.98
N GLY A 76 12.12 2.25 -26.06
CA GLY A 76 13.22 2.80 -26.89
C GLY A 76 14.42 3.44 -26.16
N ARG A 77 15.00 2.80 -25.12
CA ARG A 77 16.06 3.40 -24.26
C ARG A 77 17.01 2.34 -23.68
N ASP A 78 17.98 1.86 -24.46
CA ASP A 78 18.70 0.59 -24.14
C ASP A 78 20.17 0.65 -23.68
N VAL A 79 20.83 1.81 -23.51
CA VAL A 79 22.26 1.79 -23.09
C VAL A 79 22.52 2.41 -21.71
N THR A 80 21.76 3.43 -21.32
CA THR A 80 21.92 4.07 -19.99
C THR A 80 21.39 3.22 -18.83
N ARG A 81 20.43 2.32 -19.10
CA ARG A 81 19.84 1.46 -18.07
C ARG A 81 20.78 0.39 -17.55
N GLN A 82 21.74 -0.10 -18.35
CA GLN A 82 22.62 -1.19 -17.92
C GLN A 82 23.65 -0.75 -16.88
N ALA A 83 24.29 0.41 -17.08
CA ALA A 83 25.19 1.00 -16.08
C ALA A 83 24.44 1.36 -14.79
N GLN A 84 23.22 1.90 -14.91
CA GLN A 84 22.36 2.20 -13.77
C GLN A 84 21.96 0.93 -13.01
N ALA A 85 21.62 -0.15 -13.71
CA ALA A 85 21.24 -1.41 -13.10
C ALA A 85 22.41 -2.09 -12.36
N GLN A 86 23.64 -2.01 -12.89
CA GLN A 86 24.84 -2.50 -12.21
C GLN A 86 25.17 -1.70 -10.95
N ALA A 87 25.07 -0.36 -11.01
CA ALA A 87 25.24 0.50 -9.84
C ALA A 87 24.17 0.25 -8.76
N LEU A 88 22.93 -0.02 -9.17
CA LEU A 88 21.84 -0.35 -8.25
C LEU A 88 21.98 -1.77 -7.66
N GLN A 89 22.60 -2.71 -8.38
CA GLN A 89 22.84 -4.07 -7.89
C GLN A 89 23.77 -4.08 -6.66
N SER A 90 24.84 -3.27 -6.67
CA SER A 90 25.74 -3.14 -5.50
C SER A 90 25.04 -2.50 -4.30
N GLN A 91 23.96 -1.74 -4.54
CA GLN A 91 23.15 -1.06 -3.53
C GLN A 91 21.86 -1.81 -3.18
N LEU A 92 21.65 -3.03 -3.69
CA LEU A 92 20.40 -3.77 -3.50
C LEU A 92 20.03 -3.95 -2.02
N GLY A 93 21.00 -4.15 -1.14
CA GLY A 93 20.78 -4.22 0.31
C GLY A 93 20.21 -2.92 0.90
N VAL A 94 20.71 -1.76 0.45
CA VAL A 94 20.22 -0.44 0.86
C VAL A 94 18.82 -0.18 0.32
N LEU A 95 18.56 -0.53 -0.94
CA LEU A 95 17.24 -0.38 -1.56
C LEU A 95 16.17 -1.21 -0.84
N VAL A 96 16.53 -2.43 -0.41
CA VAL A 96 15.65 -3.28 0.39
C VAL A 96 15.36 -2.66 1.76
N LEU A 97 16.36 -2.10 2.42
CA LEU A 97 16.15 -1.41 3.70
C LEU A 97 15.22 -0.19 3.55
N GLN A 98 15.42 0.62 2.51
CA GLN A 98 14.54 1.74 2.19
C GLN A 98 13.11 1.28 1.92
N ALA A 99 12.92 0.21 1.15
CA ALA A 99 11.59 -0.34 0.89
C ALA A 99 10.90 -0.83 2.18
N ARG A 100 11.64 -1.44 3.11
CA ARG A 100 11.12 -1.83 4.44
C ARG A 100 10.67 -0.63 5.26
N GLU A 101 11.45 0.45 5.26
CA GLU A 101 11.09 1.67 5.97
C GLU A 101 9.78 2.27 5.41
N GLN A 102 9.65 2.34 4.09
CA GLN A 102 8.41 2.82 3.45
C GLN A 102 7.23 1.90 3.75
N ALA A 103 7.43 0.59 3.77
CA ALA A 103 6.39 -0.37 4.14
C ALA A 103 5.94 -0.20 5.60
N GLN A 104 6.86 0.05 6.54
CA GLN A 104 6.55 0.31 7.95
C GLN A 104 5.75 1.61 8.12
N ARG A 105 6.14 2.68 7.42
CA ARG A 105 5.38 3.95 7.42
C ARG A 105 3.97 3.76 6.88
N LEU A 106 3.83 3.06 5.75
CA LEU A 106 2.52 2.74 5.18
C LEU A 106 1.66 1.91 6.15
N GLN A 107 2.25 0.91 6.82
CA GLN A 107 1.55 0.11 7.82
C GLN A 107 1.04 0.95 9.01
N GLY A 108 1.85 1.91 9.49
CA GLY A 108 1.43 2.85 10.53
C GLY A 108 0.23 3.70 10.09
N HIS A 109 0.25 4.19 8.84
CA HIS A 109 -0.86 4.96 8.28
C HIS A 109 -2.14 4.11 8.11
N LEU A 110 -2.04 2.82 7.77
CA LEU A 110 -3.20 1.94 7.69
C LEU A 110 -3.87 1.75 9.05
N GLN A 111 -3.10 1.61 10.12
CA GLN A 111 -3.67 1.49 11.47
C GLN A 111 -4.45 2.76 11.86
N GLN A 112 -3.89 3.94 11.57
CA GLN A 112 -4.56 5.22 11.82
C GLN A 112 -5.82 5.37 10.97
N ARG A 113 -5.75 5.02 9.68
CA ARG A 113 -6.91 5.04 8.78
C ARG A 113 -8.00 4.05 9.22
N GLN A 114 -7.62 2.86 9.68
CA GLN A 114 -8.58 1.87 10.17
C GLN A 114 -9.36 2.38 11.38
N ALA A 115 -8.69 3.07 12.30
CA ALA A 115 -9.36 3.71 13.43
C ALA A 115 -10.33 4.82 12.96
N ALA A 116 -9.94 5.62 11.97
CA ALA A 116 -10.80 6.65 11.42
C ALA A 116 -12.02 6.09 10.66
N ILE A 117 -11.84 5.00 9.90
CA ILE A 117 -12.95 4.25 9.26
C ILE A 117 -13.93 3.77 10.31
N ALA A 118 -13.45 3.12 11.37
CA ALA A 118 -14.30 2.60 12.44
C ALA A 118 -15.05 3.74 13.15
N HIS A 119 -14.38 4.88 13.37
CA HIS A 119 -15.02 6.08 13.92
C HIS A 119 -16.14 6.61 13.01
N ALA A 120 -15.88 6.75 11.70
CA ALA A 120 -16.87 7.22 10.74
C ALA A 120 -18.08 6.26 10.62
N GLN A 121 -17.84 4.94 10.66
CA GLN A 121 -18.91 3.93 10.69
C GLN A 121 -19.75 4.02 11.97
N THR A 122 -19.10 4.17 13.13
CA THR A 122 -19.79 4.36 14.42
C THR A 122 -20.62 5.65 14.40
N ALA A 123 -20.09 6.73 13.85
CA ALA A 123 -20.81 7.99 13.67
C ALA A 123 -22.03 7.84 12.76
N ALA A 124 -21.89 7.15 11.63
CA ALA A 124 -23.01 6.87 10.72
C ALA A 124 -24.12 6.08 11.42
N GLN A 125 -23.76 5.03 12.17
CA GLN A 125 -24.71 4.22 12.94
C GLN A 125 -25.42 5.04 14.02
N ALA A 126 -24.68 5.88 14.76
CA ALA A 126 -25.28 6.73 15.79
C ALA A 126 -26.25 7.77 15.19
N LEU A 127 -25.89 8.39 14.07
CA LEU A 127 -26.76 9.33 13.35
C LEU A 127 -28.04 8.65 12.87
N GLN A 128 -27.93 7.45 12.31
CA GLN A 128 -29.09 6.67 11.87
C GLN A 128 -29.97 6.27 13.06
N HIS A 129 -29.36 5.83 14.16
CA HIS A 129 -30.09 5.45 15.37
C HIS A 129 -30.90 6.62 15.96
N TRP A 130 -30.33 7.83 15.96
CA TRP A 130 -31.08 9.03 16.33
C TRP A 130 -32.21 9.33 15.33
N ALA A 131 -31.98 9.22 14.02
CA ALA A 131 -33.04 9.40 13.05
C ALA A 131 -34.21 8.42 13.25
N ASP A 132 -33.91 7.14 13.46
CA ASP A 132 -34.89 6.08 13.67
C ASP A 132 -35.67 6.27 14.98
N ALA A 133 -35.01 6.71 16.05
CA ALA A 133 -35.64 6.98 17.34
C ALA A 133 -36.67 8.13 17.28
N ALA A 134 -36.52 9.09 16.36
CA ALA A 134 -37.46 10.19 16.18
C ALA A 134 -38.67 9.83 15.29
N GLN A 135 -38.59 8.78 14.47
CA GLN A 135 -39.69 8.35 13.59
C GLN A 135 -41.02 8.09 14.32
N PRO A 136 -41.09 7.31 15.42
CA PRO A 136 -42.36 7.11 16.12
C PRO A 136 -42.93 8.41 16.72
N LEU A 137 -42.08 9.39 17.02
CA LEU A 137 -42.51 10.68 17.58
C LEU A 137 -43.15 11.58 16.52
N LEU A 138 -42.73 11.48 15.26
CA LEU A 138 -43.33 12.26 14.17
C LEU A 138 -44.84 12.01 14.07
N ALA A 139 -45.29 10.77 14.30
CA ALA A 139 -46.70 10.42 14.26
C ALA A 139 -47.53 10.97 15.44
N THR A 140 -46.90 11.34 16.55
CA THR A 140 -47.59 11.81 17.77
C THR A 140 -47.60 13.33 17.91
N LEU A 141 -46.78 14.05 17.14
CA LEU A 141 -46.71 15.51 17.17
C LEU A 141 -47.84 16.18 16.39
N PRO A 142 -48.24 17.41 16.77
CA PRO A 142 -49.17 18.21 15.96
C PRO A 142 -48.51 18.63 14.62
N ALA A 143 -49.32 18.81 13.57
CA ALA A 143 -48.85 19.01 12.19
C ALA A 143 -47.81 20.14 12.01
N HIS A 144 -47.93 21.23 12.77
CA HIS A 144 -46.97 22.35 12.71
C HIS A 144 -45.58 22.00 13.29
N ALA A 145 -45.53 21.08 14.26
CA ALA A 145 -44.30 20.60 14.89
C ALA A 145 -43.66 19.45 14.09
N GLN A 146 -44.47 18.65 13.39
CA GLN A 146 -44.01 17.54 12.55
C GLN A 146 -43.00 17.99 11.49
N ALA A 147 -43.24 19.11 10.82
CA ALA A 147 -42.37 19.60 9.75
C ALA A 147 -40.94 19.92 10.23
N GLY A 148 -40.80 20.51 11.42
CA GLY A 148 -39.50 20.85 12.00
C GLY A 148 -38.68 19.61 12.37
N LEU A 149 -39.31 18.65 13.06
CA LEU A 149 -38.65 17.39 13.40
C LEU A 149 -38.34 16.55 12.16
N ALA A 150 -39.24 16.51 11.17
CA ALA A 150 -39.04 15.73 9.93
C ALA A 150 -37.83 16.24 9.13
N ALA A 151 -37.70 17.57 8.99
CA ALA A 151 -36.53 18.17 8.35
C ALA A 151 -35.23 17.82 9.09
N ARG A 152 -35.29 17.78 10.43
CA ARG A 152 -34.14 17.43 11.25
C ARG A 152 -33.76 15.95 11.14
N VAL A 153 -34.74 15.05 11.10
CA VAL A 153 -34.53 13.62 10.87
C VAL A 153 -33.91 13.36 9.50
N ASP A 154 -34.44 13.98 8.44
CA ASP A 154 -33.87 13.89 7.09
C ASP A 154 -32.41 14.38 7.07
N HIS A 155 -32.10 15.47 7.76
CA HIS A 155 -30.73 15.95 7.88
C HIS A 155 -29.79 14.93 8.56
N LEU A 156 -30.23 14.29 9.66
CA LEU A 156 -29.43 13.25 10.34
C LEU A 156 -29.21 12.03 9.45
N GLN A 157 -30.22 11.61 8.68
CA GLN A 157 -30.13 10.51 7.71
C GLN A 157 -29.13 10.83 6.60
N ARG A 158 -29.17 12.05 6.05
CA ARG A 158 -28.19 12.51 5.04
C ARG A 158 -26.78 12.52 5.59
N LEU A 159 -26.58 12.99 6.82
CA LEU A 159 -25.27 12.95 7.47
C LEU A 159 -24.80 11.51 7.71
N SER A 160 -25.69 10.61 8.12
CA SER A 160 -25.37 9.19 8.27
C SER A 160 -24.87 8.58 6.96
N ALA A 161 -25.62 8.80 5.87
CA ALA A 161 -25.26 8.33 4.53
C ALA A 161 -23.91 8.88 4.07
N LEU A 162 -23.65 10.18 4.28
CA LEU A 162 -22.37 10.80 3.94
C LEU A 162 -21.21 10.14 4.70
N ARG A 163 -21.35 9.96 6.03
CA ARG A 163 -20.32 9.29 6.85
C ARG A 163 -20.07 7.85 6.43
N ALA A 164 -21.11 7.12 6.06
CA ALA A 164 -20.99 5.75 5.56
C ALA A 164 -20.25 5.70 4.21
N LEU A 165 -20.55 6.63 3.29
CA LEU A 165 -19.85 6.75 2.01
C LEU A 165 -18.38 7.09 2.19
N ASP A 166 -18.06 8.05 3.06
CA ASP A 166 -16.67 8.42 3.36
C ASP A 166 -15.91 7.21 3.93
N ALA A 167 -16.49 6.50 4.90
CA ALA A 167 -15.91 5.29 5.45
C ALA A 167 -15.64 4.22 4.36
N GLY A 168 -16.58 4.04 3.43
CA GLY A 168 -16.43 3.12 2.30
C GLY A 168 -15.29 3.51 1.35
N GLN A 169 -15.15 4.81 1.03
CA GLN A 169 -14.03 5.30 0.20
C GLN A 169 -12.68 5.06 0.88
N TRP A 170 -12.59 5.35 2.18
CA TRP A 170 -11.38 5.08 2.95
C TRP A 170 -11.07 3.59 3.07
N GLN A 171 -12.09 2.74 3.18
CA GLN A 171 -11.93 1.29 3.20
C GLN A 171 -11.34 0.79 1.88
N LEU A 172 -11.84 1.25 0.73
CA LEU A 172 -11.29 0.88 -0.58
C LEU A 172 -9.80 1.29 -0.72
N LEU A 173 -9.44 2.48 -0.24
CA LEU A 173 -8.03 2.91 -0.22
C LEU A 173 -7.18 2.04 0.72
N ASN A 174 -7.72 1.68 1.87
CA ASN A 174 -7.05 0.80 2.84
C ASN A 174 -6.80 -0.60 2.26
N GLU A 175 -7.77 -1.18 1.55
CA GLU A 175 -7.64 -2.48 0.88
C GLU A 175 -6.57 -2.46 -0.23
N GLN A 176 -6.49 -1.37 -1.00
CA GLN A 176 -5.45 -1.20 -2.02
C GLN A 176 -4.04 -1.15 -1.41
N ASP A 177 -3.86 -0.37 -0.34
CA ASP A 177 -2.58 -0.25 0.35
C ASP A 177 -2.18 -1.56 1.05
N GLN A 178 -3.14 -2.31 1.60
CA GLN A 178 -2.91 -3.65 2.13
C GLN A 178 -2.42 -4.62 1.05
N ALA A 179 -3.06 -4.62 -0.13
CA ALA A 179 -2.63 -5.45 -1.25
C ALA A 179 -1.21 -5.07 -1.72
N LEU A 180 -0.84 -3.78 -1.68
CA LEU A 180 0.51 -3.34 -1.97
C LEU A 180 1.52 -3.87 -0.94
N LEU A 181 1.21 -3.82 0.36
CA LEU A 181 2.05 -4.39 1.41
C LEU A 181 2.21 -5.91 1.28
N GLN A 182 1.15 -6.64 0.93
CA GLN A 182 1.22 -8.08 0.66
C GLN A 182 2.15 -8.40 -0.51
N ARG A 183 2.07 -7.62 -1.61
CA ARG A 183 2.99 -7.76 -2.75
C ARG A 183 4.43 -7.46 -2.34
N PHE A 184 4.66 -6.42 -1.53
CA PHE A 184 5.97 -6.13 -0.99
C PHE A 184 6.52 -7.29 -0.15
N ALA A 185 5.72 -7.84 0.79
CA ALA A 185 6.12 -8.98 1.61
C ALA A 185 6.47 -10.20 0.74
N HIS A 186 5.65 -10.52 -0.26
CA HIS A 186 5.94 -11.62 -1.19
C HIS A 186 7.25 -11.40 -1.96
N ILE A 187 7.49 -10.18 -2.45
CA ILE A 187 8.75 -9.83 -3.13
C ILE A 187 9.94 -9.97 -2.18
N HIS A 188 9.82 -9.43 -0.97
CA HIS A 188 10.90 -9.36 0.01
C HIS A 188 11.25 -10.73 0.61
N ASP A 189 10.24 -11.51 0.99
CA ASP A 189 10.41 -12.73 1.77
C ASP A 189 10.56 -13.98 0.89
N THR A 190 10.02 -13.95 -0.34
CA THR A 190 10.02 -15.14 -1.23
C THR A 190 10.83 -14.90 -2.50
N LEU A 191 10.47 -13.90 -3.30
CA LEU A 191 11.02 -13.75 -4.64
C LEU A 191 12.47 -13.29 -4.62
N LEU A 192 12.81 -12.33 -3.76
CA LEU A 192 14.15 -11.77 -3.69
C LEU A 192 15.18 -12.78 -3.16
N PRO A 193 14.92 -13.57 -2.10
CA PRO A 193 15.81 -14.64 -1.67
C PRO A 193 15.99 -15.73 -2.75
N ALA A 194 14.90 -16.16 -3.39
CA ALA A 194 14.96 -17.16 -4.46
C ALA A 194 15.79 -16.66 -5.65
N TRP A 195 15.60 -15.39 -6.04
CA TRP A 195 16.42 -14.76 -7.06
C TRP A 195 17.89 -14.68 -6.66
N ARG A 196 18.22 -14.31 -5.42
CA ARG A 196 19.62 -14.27 -4.93
C ARG A 196 20.27 -15.65 -5.02
N GLN A 197 19.56 -16.69 -4.62
CA GLN A 197 20.04 -18.08 -4.72
C GLN A 197 20.29 -18.47 -6.18
N ALA A 198 19.36 -18.17 -7.09
CA ALA A 198 19.52 -18.45 -8.51
C ALA A 198 20.69 -17.68 -9.14
N ALA A 199 20.87 -16.40 -8.76
CA ALA A 199 21.97 -15.57 -9.24
C ALA A 199 23.33 -16.10 -8.78
N LEU A 200 23.45 -16.51 -7.50
CA LEU A 200 24.67 -17.11 -6.97
C LEU A 200 24.99 -18.45 -7.64
N ALA A 201 23.99 -19.31 -7.86
CA ALA A 201 24.17 -20.57 -8.58
C ALA A 201 24.66 -20.36 -10.03
N GLY A 202 24.06 -19.40 -10.74
CA GLY A 202 24.48 -19.04 -12.10
C GLY A 202 25.91 -18.50 -12.16
N GLN A 203 26.32 -17.66 -11.19
CA GLN A 203 27.69 -17.17 -11.09
C GLN A 203 28.70 -18.29 -10.81
N ALA A 204 28.36 -19.23 -9.92
CA ALA A 204 29.22 -20.38 -9.63
C ALA A 204 29.41 -21.26 -10.87
N GLN A 205 28.34 -21.51 -11.63
CA GLN A 205 28.39 -22.30 -12.86
C GLN A 205 29.21 -21.60 -13.97
N ALA A 206 29.06 -20.29 -14.13
CA ALA A 206 29.86 -19.51 -15.08
C ALA A 206 31.36 -19.51 -14.72
N ARG A 207 31.69 -19.37 -13.42
CA ARG A 207 33.08 -19.45 -12.93
C ARG A 207 33.68 -20.84 -13.13
N ALA A 208 32.90 -21.89 -12.89
CA ALA A 208 33.35 -23.27 -13.13
C ALA A 208 33.66 -23.52 -14.62
N ALA A 209 32.81 -23.02 -15.52
CA ALA A 209 33.05 -23.11 -16.97
C ALA A 209 34.32 -22.34 -17.40
N GLN A 210 34.53 -21.13 -16.87
CA GLN A 210 35.74 -20.34 -17.15
C GLN A 210 37.01 -21.01 -16.61
N ALA A 211 36.96 -21.60 -15.41
CA ALA A 211 38.10 -22.33 -14.83
C ALA A 211 38.47 -23.58 -15.65
N ALA A 212 37.48 -24.33 -16.13
CA ALA A 212 37.70 -25.47 -17.02
C ALA A 212 38.36 -25.03 -18.34
N GLN A 213 37.85 -23.97 -18.96
CA GLN A 213 38.43 -23.43 -20.19
C GLN A 213 39.87 -22.93 -20.00
N ALA A 214 40.18 -22.31 -18.85
CA ALA A 214 41.54 -21.89 -18.53
C ALA A 214 42.48 -23.09 -18.31
N ALA A 215 42.00 -24.17 -17.70
CA ALA A 215 42.77 -25.41 -17.52
C ALA A 215 43.07 -26.09 -18.86
N ASP A 216 42.09 -26.14 -19.78
CA ASP A 216 42.28 -26.67 -21.13
C ASP A 216 43.31 -25.84 -21.93
N LEU A 217 43.23 -24.51 -21.84
CA LEU A 217 44.20 -23.61 -22.48
C LEU A 217 45.61 -23.76 -21.88
N GLN A 218 45.71 -23.91 -20.55
CA GLN A 218 46.99 -24.14 -19.89
C GLN A 218 47.61 -25.47 -20.33
N ALA A 219 46.83 -26.55 -20.41
CA ALA A 219 47.29 -27.84 -20.88
C ALA A 219 47.79 -27.80 -22.35
N GLN A 220 47.12 -27.01 -23.20
CA GLN A 220 47.57 -26.76 -24.58
C GLN A 220 48.91 -26.01 -24.61
N ILE A 221 49.06 -24.96 -23.79
CA ILE A 221 50.31 -24.21 -23.68
C ILE A 221 51.45 -25.15 -23.23
N ASP A 222 51.21 -25.98 -22.21
CA ASP A 222 52.22 -26.90 -21.68
C ASP A 222 52.61 -27.97 -22.72
N HIS A 223 51.66 -28.48 -23.50
CA HIS A 223 51.91 -29.39 -24.62
C HIS A 223 52.76 -28.74 -25.72
N GLU A 224 52.45 -27.50 -26.11
CA GLU A 224 53.23 -26.76 -27.12
C GLU A 224 54.65 -26.45 -26.63
N VAL A 225 54.81 -26.09 -25.35
CA VAL A 225 56.11 -25.88 -24.72
C VAL A 225 56.93 -27.18 -24.70
N ALA A 226 56.32 -28.30 -24.33
CA ALA A 226 56.99 -29.60 -24.35
C ALA A 226 57.40 -30.03 -25.77
N ALA A 227 56.54 -29.79 -26.77
CA ALA A 227 56.84 -30.06 -28.18
C ALA A 227 57.98 -29.18 -28.71
N ALA A 228 58.03 -27.90 -28.32
CA ALA A 228 59.12 -26.99 -28.67
C ALA A 228 60.45 -27.42 -28.03
N GLN A 229 60.43 -27.85 -26.77
CA GLN A 229 61.62 -28.37 -26.07
C GLN A 229 62.14 -29.68 -26.69
N ALA A 230 61.24 -30.56 -27.15
CA ALA A 230 61.62 -31.80 -27.81
C ALA A 230 62.32 -31.59 -29.17
N ARG A 231 62.03 -30.47 -29.86
CA ARG A 231 62.66 -30.12 -31.15
C ARG A 231 64.06 -29.50 -31.03
N LEU A 232 64.47 -29.11 -29.83
CA LEU A 232 65.77 -28.51 -29.54
C LEU A 232 66.83 -29.52 -29.05
N ARG A 233 66.47 -30.80 -28.97
CA ARG A 233 67.38 -31.93 -28.75
C ARG A 233 67.61 -32.68 -30.04
#